data_AF-A0A2V6BTM1-F1
#
_entry.id   AF-A0A2V6BTM1-F1
#
_cell.length_a   1.000
_cell.length_b   1.000
_cell.length_c   1.000
_cell.angle_alpha   90.00
_cell.angle_beta   90.00
_cell.angle_gamma   90.00
#
_symmetry.space_group_name_H-M   'P 1'
#
loop_
_entity.id
_entity.type
_entity.pdbx_description
1 polymer ?
#
loop_
_entity_poly.entity_id
_entity_poly.type
_entity_poly.pdbx_seq_one_letter_code
_entity_poly.pdbx_strand_id
1 'polypeptide(L)'
;MIRINSSTAAGFWLLGAFVALVLLQSSAAASDFRFDRDTVGFANATVFEYREGHPYVRRHREKGEPKRYTRRCFVLCRTTMQFHKFARFDPHAPPLDDNELAARIRNVTRRAAWEKPLPTNQRVVFPGYPNLRAMSNARREVVRANIGLGWPTYFRIGNFRMLIEHDSSYHKETHANLNAALERGELFTGFLTTYPRLSINHAVLIYARKPASQNDGVERYLAYDPNHPESPRELTWSPSTHSFAYQKDWDFIGGSVRVYQIYGKWLQ
;
A
#
# COMPACT_ATOMS: atom_id res chain seq x y z
N MET A 1 74.07 13.86 -43.79
CA MET A 1 74.57 14.67 -42.67
C MET A 1 73.37 15.30 -41.97
N ILE A 2 73.35 15.28 -40.63
CA ILE A 2 72.40 15.96 -39.71
C ILE A 2 71.08 15.21 -39.39
N ARG A 3 71.11 14.60 -38.19
CA ARG A 3 69.98 14.32 -37.29
C ARG A 3 69.40 15.64 -36.75
N ILE A 4 68.13 15.65 -36.30
CA ILE A 4 67.70 15.77 -34.88
C ILE A 4 66.17 16.01 -34.78
N ASN A 5 65.53 15.20 -33.91
CA ASN A 5 64.32 15.34 -33.06
C ASN A 5 63.42 16.60 -33.17
N SER A 6 62.12 16.56 -32.85
CA SER A 6 61.54 16.07 -31.58
C SER A 6 59.99 16.01 -31.57
N SER A 7 59.49 15.09 -30.73
CA SER A 7 58.29 15.15 -29.86
C SER A 7 56.89 15.28 -30.49
N THR A 8 56.08 14.22 -30.55
CA THR A 8 55.28 13.54 -29.49
C THR A 8 54.06 14.30 -28.96
N ALA A 9 52.96 13.54 -28.89
CA ALA A 9 51.75 13.73 -28.06
C ALA A 9 50.58 14.52 -28.69
N ALA A 10 49.89 13.88 -29.62
CA ALA A 10 48.46 14.12 -29.81
C ALA A 10 47.77 12.79 -30.12
N GLY A 11 46.75 12.44 -29.35
CA GLY A 11 45.74 11.48 -29.80
C GLY A 11 45.65 10.15 -29.07
N PHE A 12 45.57 10.13 -27.73
CA PHE A 12 45.00 8.99 -26.99
C PHE A 12 44.27 9.41 -25.71
N TRP A 13 43.33 10.36 -25.81
CA TRP A 13 42.46 10.76 -24.68
C TRP A 13 40.97 10.82 -25.05
N LEU A 14 40.48 9.86 -25.84
CA LEU A 14 39.04 9.74 -26.17
C LEU A 14 38.45 8.35 -25.88
N LEU A 15 39.02 7.60 -24.92
CA LEU A 15 38.42 6.33 -24.47
C LEU A 15 38.28 6.20 -22.93
N GLY A 16 38.33 7.32 -22.21
CA GLY A 16 38.30 7.32 -20.73
C GLY A 16 37.11 8.03 -20.07
N ALA A 17 36.12 8.53 -20.84
CA ALA A 17 35.08 9.41 -20.30
C ALA A 17 33.63 8.97 -20.60
N PHE A 18 33.41 7.78 -21.17
CA PHE A 18 32.06 7.30 -21.51
C PHE A 18 31.51 6.17 -20.61
N VAL A 19 32.21 5.81 -19.54
CA VAL A 19 31.77 4.76 -18.59
C VAL A 19 31.34 5.35 -17.23
N ALA A 20 31.52 6.65 -16.98
CA ALA A 20 31.21 7.27 -15.69
C ALA A 20 29.79 7.90 -15.60
N LEU A 21 28.90 7.68 -16.58
CA LEU A 21 27.57 8.30 -16.62
C LEU A 21 26.38 7.33 -16.73
N VAL A 22 26.54 6.05 -16.35
CA VAL A 22 25.41 5.10 -16.23
C VAL A 22 25.46 4.28 -14.91
N LEU A 23 26.20 4.76 -13.92
CA LEU A 23 26.07 4.30 -12.54
C LEU A 23 25.43 5.39 -11.68
N LEU A 24 24.30 5.93 -12.17
CA LEU A 24 23.22 6.25 -11.24
C LEU A 24 22.86 4.91 -10.63
N GLN A 25 23.48 4.60 -9.50
CA GLN A 25 23.01 3.58 -8.59
C GLN A 25 21.53 3.87 -8.40
N SER A 26 20.69 3.06 -9.04
CA SER A 26 19.30 2.89 -8.64
C SER A 26 19.35 2.31 -7.23
N SER A 27 19.67 3.14 -6.25
CA SER A 27 19.23 2.90 -4.89
C SER A 27 17.72 2.79 -5.03
N ALA A 28 17.18 1.58 -4.89
CA ALA A 28 15.75 1.36 -4.80
C ALA A 28 15.23 2.45 -3.87
N ALA A 29 14.41 3.35 -4.39
CA ALA A 29 13.90 4.45 -3.60
C ALA A 29 13.00 3.79 -2.57
N ALA A 30 13.53 3.51 -1.37
CA ALA A 30 12.72 3.00 -0.29
C ALA A 30 11.57 3.97 -0.11
N SER A 31 10.33 3.46 -0.17
CA SER A 31 9.18 4.32 0.04
C SER A 31 9.36 5.06 1.36
N ASP A 32 9.18 6.39 1.37
CA ASP A 32 9.15 7.19 2.61
C ASP A 32 7.88 6.90 3.44
N PHE A 33 7.05 5.96 2.98
CA PHE A 33 5.88 5.51 3.69
C PHE A 33 6.25 4.88 5.04
N ARG A 34 5.68 5.43 6.12
CA ARG A 34 5.81 4.86 7.46
C ARG A 34 4.47 4.48 8.05
N PHE A 35 4.37 3.25 8.55
CA PHE A 35 3.15 2.74 9.18
C PHE A 35 2.64 3.64 10.31
N ASP A 36 3.53 4.13 11.17
CA ASP A 36 3.22 4.94 12.36
C ASP A 36 2.76 6.38 12.04
N ARG A 37 2.83 6.81 10.77
CA ARG A 37 2.48 8.17 10.35
C ARG A 37 1.44 8.19 9.23
N ASP A 38 1.63 7.36 8.22
CA ASP A 38 0.94 7.50 6.93
C ASP A 38 -0.31 6.63 6.83
N THR A 39 -0.64 5.86 7.86
CA THR A 39 -1.85 5.03 7.91
C THR A 39 -2.98 5.70 8.68
N VAL A 40 -4.22 5.28 8.43
CA VAL A 40 -5.37 5.70 9.24
C VAL A 40 -5.28 5.09 10.65
N GLY A 41 -5.47 5.92 11.67
CA GLY A 41 -5.28 5.56 13.08
C GLY A 41 -6.42 4.79 13.74
N PHE A 42 -7.52 4.53 13.02
CA PHE A 42 -8.66 3.77 13.55
C PHE A 42 -8.92 2.50 12.73
N ALA A 43 -9.48 1.49 13.40
CA ALA A 43 -9.77 0.20 12.78
C ALA A 43 -11.04 0.26 11.91
N ASN A 44 -11.00 -0.49 10.79
CA ASN A 44 -12.17 -1.09 10.20
C ASN A 44 -12.58 -2.29 11.05
N ALA A 45 -13.71 -2.19 11.73
CA ALA A 45 -14.25 -3.32 12.46
C ALA A 45 -14.72 -4.42 11.48
N THR A 46 -14.58 -5.68 11.90
CA THR A 46 -15.10 -6.82 11.14
C THR A 46 -16.57 -7.11 11.45
N VAL A 47 -17.27 -7.61 10.43
CA VAL A 47 -18.66 -8.10 10.56
C VAL A 47 -18.70 -9.56 10.99
N PHE A 48 -17.61 -10.29 10.77
CA PHE A 48 -17.44 -11.65 11.22
C PHE A 48 -16.63 -11.67 12.52
N GLU A 49 -17.00 -12.54 13.45
CA GLU A 49 -16.10 -13.03 14.48
C GLU A 49 -15.59 -14.38 14.01
N TYR A 50 -14.28 -14.61 14.06
CA TYR A 50 -13.71 -15.90 13.71
C TYR A 50 -13.42 -16.68 14.99
N ARG A 51 -13.99 -17.88 15.09
CA ARG A 51 -13.66 -18.83 16.17
C ARG A 51 -13.14 -20.09 15.50
N GLU A 52 -11.92 -20.50 15.86
CA GLU A 52 -11.26 -21.69 15.29
C GLU A 52 -11.18 -21.69 13.74
N GLY A 53 -11.13 -20.50 13.12
CA GLY A 53 -11.06 -20.35 11.66
C GLY A 53 -12.36 -20.44 10.89
N HIS A 54 -13.47 -20.58 11.61
CA HIS A 54 -14.80 -20.52 11.03
C HIS A 54 -15.37 -19.11 11.18
N PRO A 55 -15.85 -18.47 10.10
CA PRO A 55 -16.50 -17.17 10.18
C PRO A 55 -17.89 -17.32 10.82
N TYR A 56 -18.14 -16.59 11.89
CA TYR A 56 -19.48 -16.42 12.48
C TYR A 56 -19.94 -14.99 12.21
N VAL A 57 -21.17 -14.83 11.74
CA VAL A 57 -21.78 -13.49 11.69
C VAL A 57 -21.90 -13.00 13.12
N ARG A 58 -21.28 -11.85 13.40
CA ARG A 58 -21.32 -11.25 14.73
C ARG A 58 -22.78 -10.99 15.12
N ARG A 59 -23.13 -11.28 16.38
CA ARG A 59 -24.50 -11.07 16.89
C ARG A 59 -24.98 -9.65 16.59
N HIS A 60 -26.28 -9.52 16.34
CA HIS A 60 -26.91 -8.23 16.13
C HIS A 60 -26.57 -7.27 17.27
N ARG A 61 -26.27 -6.03 16.90
CA ARG A 61 -25.92 -4.92 17.81
C ARG A 61 -26.98 -4.78 18.91
N GLU A 62 -26.55 -4.69 20.17
CA GLU A 62 -27.45 -4.30 21.25
C GLU A 62 -27.87 -2.83 21.10
N LYS A 63 -29.08 -2.50 21.58
CA LYS A 63 -29.63 -1.14 21.46
C LYS A 63 -28.82 -0.18 22.36
N GLY A 64 -27.97 0.64 21.74
CA GLY A 64 -27.15 1.64 22.43
C GLY A 64 -25.67 1.60 22.06
N GLU A 65 -25.18 0.50 21.47
CA GLU A 65 -23.78 0.45 21.05
C GLU A 65 -23.50 1.39 19.86
N PRO A 66 -22.37 2.12 19.85
CA PRO A 66 -21.99 2.98 18.72
C PRO A 66 -21.86 2.17 17.43
N LYS A 67 -22.27 2.76 16.30
CA LYS A 67 -22.23 2.09 14.99
C LYS A 67 -20.77 1.79 14.62
N ARG A 68 -20.44 0.51 14.46
CA ARG A 68 -19.08 0.07 14.07
C ARG A 68 -18.79 0.47 12.62
N TYR A 69 -17.55 0.89 12.35
CA TYR A 69 -17.09 1.24 11.00
C TYR A 69 -16.60 -0.01 10.29
N THR A 70 -17.48 -0.70 9.55
CA THR A 70 -17.21 -2.04 8.99
C THR A 70 -17.26 -2.09 7.46
N ARG A 71 -16.64 -3.13 6.88
CA ARG A 71 -16.59 -3.40 5.42
C ARG A 71 -15.95 -2.28 4.60
N ARG A 72 -14.93 -1.63 5.17
CA ARG A 72 -14.23 -0.47 4.59
C ARG A 72 -12.75 -0.74 4.29
N CYS A 73 -12.27 -1.98 4.36
CA CYS A 73 -10.86 -2.30 4.12
C CYS A 73 -10.35 -1.77 2.77
N PHE A 74 -11.11 -1.97 1.68
CA PHE A 74 -10.80 -1.39 0.38
C PHE A 74 -10.71 0.13 0.39
N VAL A 75 -11.63 0.80 1.10
CA VAL A 75 -11.69 2.26 1.19
C VAL A 75 -10.53 2.79 2.02
N LEU A 76 -10.17 2.13 3.11
CA LEU A 76 -9.05 2.55 3.97
C LEU A 76 -7.71 2.35 3.25
N CYS A 77 -7.46 1.21 2.60
CA CYS A 77 -6.25 1.03 1.80
C CYS A 77 -6.14 2.07 0.67
N ARG A 78 -7.24 2.32 -0.05
CA ARG A 78 -7.30 3.36 -1.09
C ARG A 78 -7.00 4.73 -0.52
N THR A 79 -7.63 5.08 0.60
CA THR A 79 -7.47 6.38 1.26
C THR A 79 -6.03 6.58 1.71
N THR A 80 -5.44 5.60 2.40
CA THR A 80 -4.05 5.63 2.84
C THR A 80 -3.10 5.90 1.66
N MET A 81 -3.27 5.17 0.55
CA MET A 81 -2.49 5.38 -0.67
C MET A 81 -2.72 6.77 -1.29
N GLN A 82 -3.97 7.23 -1.38
CA GLN A 82 -4.30 8.56 -1.92
C GLN A 82 -3.68 9.69 -1.07
N PHE A 83 -3.72 9.57 0.25
CA PHE A 83 -3.10 10.56 1.14
C PHE A 83 -1.58 10.56 0.98
N HIS A 84 -0.94 9.40 0.91
CA HIS A 84 0.50 9.31 0.66
C HIS A 84 0.89 9.98 -0.68
N LYS A 85 0.07 9.80 -1.74
CA LYS A 85 0.33 10.35 -3.07
C LYS A 85 0.03 11.84 -3.22
N PHE A 86 -1.02 12.33 -2.55
CA PHE A 86 -1.66 13.61 -2.90
C PHE A 86 -1.78 14.59 -1.75
N ALA A 87 -1.43 14.21 -0.52
CA ALA A 87 -1.49 15.06 0.65
C ALA A 87 -0.11 15.38 1.23
N ARG A 88 0.00 16.54 1.87
CA ARG A 88 1.09 16.89 2.78
C ARG A 88 0.52 17.50 4.04
N PHE A 89 1.27 17.45 5.12
CA PHE A 89 0.84 17.87 6.45
C PHE A 89 1.67 19.05 6.94
N ASP A 90 1.03 20.00 7.61
CA ASP A 90 1.67 21.16 8.22
C ASP A 90 1.23 21.26 9.68
N PRO A 91 2.04 20.77 10.63
CA PRO A 91 1.67 20.75 12.05
C PRO A 91 1.67 22.14 12.70
N HIS A 92 2.25 23.16 12.06
CA HIS A 92 2.40 24.50 12.65
C HIS A 92 1.29 25.46 12.24
N ALA A 93 0.58 25.17 11.15
CA ALA A 93 -0.60 25.93 10.73
C ALA A 93 -1.85 25.58 11.57
N PRO A 94 -2.81 26.50 11.71
CA PRO A 94 -4.04 26.25 12.46
C PRO A 94 -4.90 25.16 11.80
N PRO A 95 -5.48 24.21 12.58
CA PRO A 95 -6.40 23.21 12.04
C PRO A 95 -7.62 23.86 11.38
N LEU A 96 -8.14 23.20 10.35
CA LEU A 96 -9.37 23.61 9.65
C LEU A 96 -10.61 23.31 10.49
N ASP A 97 -11.70 24.01 10.20
CA ASP A 97 -13.02 23.56 10.65
C ASP A 97 -13.43 22.25 9.95
N ASP A 98 -14.50 21.62 10.43
CA ASP A 98 -14.93 20.32 9.93
C ASP A 98 -15.42 20.35 8.48
N ASN A 99 -15.98 21.47 8.00
CA ASN A 99 -16.48 21.61 6.63
C ASN A 99 -15.33 21.76 5.64
N GLU A 100 -14.37 22.60 5.97
CA GLU A 100 -13.14 22.80 5.20
C GLU A 100 -12.29 21.53 5.18
N LEU A 101 -12.14 20.87 6.34
CA LEU A 101 -11.44 19.59 6.44
C LEU A 101 -12.12 18.53 5.56
N ALA A 102 -13.44 18.42 5.63
CA ALA A 102 -14.21 17.52 4.79
C ALA A 102 -14.00 17.80 3.29
N ALA A 103 -13.97 19.06 2.88
CA ALA A 103 -13.69 19.44 1.49
C ALA A 103 -12.29 19.01 1.04
N ARG A 104 -11.25 19.18 1.89
CA ARG A 104 -9.88 18.73 1.57
C ARG A 104 -9.74 17.23 1.54
N ILE A 105 -10.37 16.50 2.46
CA ILE A 105 -10.42 15.02 2.43
C ILE A 105 -11.00 14.56 1.09
N ARG A 106 -12.13 15.14 0.66
CA ARG A 106 -12.75 14.79 -0.62
C ARG A 106 -11.92 15.20 -1.83
N ASN A 107 -11.12 16.28 -1.75
CA ASN A 107 -10.19 16.66 -2.83
C ASN A 107 -9.14 15.54 -3.04
N VAL A 108 -8.58 15.00 -1.96
CA VAL A 108 -7.64 13.88 -2.02
C VAL A 108 -8.33 12.60 -2.50
N THR A 109 -9.46 12.22 -1.90
CA THR A 109 -10.08 10.92 -2.15
C THR A 109 -10.82 10.80 -3.48
N ARG A 110 -11.08 11.93 -4.17
CA ARG A 110 -11.62 11.94 -5.54
C ARG A 110 -10.57 11.70 -6.62
N ARG A 111 -9.27 11.88 -6.33
CA ARG A 111 -8.18 11.61 -7.27
C ARG A 111 -8.00 10.11 -7.48
N ALA A 112 -7.69 9.67 -8.70
CA ALA A 112 -7.59 8.23 -8.92
C ALA A 112 -6.36 7.63 -8.24
N ALA A 113 -6.53 6.52 -7.53
CA ALA A 113 -5.43 5.91 -6.76
C ALA A 113 -4.27 5.38 -7.63
N TRP A 114 -4.55 5.08 -8.91
CA TRP A 114 -3.53 4.65 -9.89
C TRP A 114 -2.76 5.81 -10.53
N GLU A 115 -3.14 7.08 -10.29
CA GLU A 115 -2.37 8.23 -10.79
C GLU A 115 -1.01 8.34 -10.12
N LYS A 116 -0.04 8.94 -10.80
CA LYS A 116 1.28 9.23 -10.22
C LYS A 116 1.16 10.18 -9.03
N PRO A 117 2.03 10.08 -8.00
CA PRO A 117 2.04 11.04 -6.90
C PRO A 117 2.19 12.48 -7.40
N LEU A 118 1.56 13.42 -6.71
CA LEU A 118 1.79 14.83 -6.99
C LEU A 118 3.18 15.24 -6.49
N PRO A 119 3.86 16.17 -7.19
CA PRO A 119 5.01 16.89 -6.64
C PRO A 119 4.66 17.47 -5.27
N THR A 120 5.60 17.43 -4.32
CA THR A 120 5.35 17.79 -2.91
C THR A 120 4.70 19.17 -2.75
N ASN A 121 5.12 20.17 -3.53
CA ASN A 121 4.58 21.53 -3.50
C ASN A 121 3.14 21.64 -4.05
N GLN A 122 2.68 20.66 -4.83
CA GLN A 122 1.32 20.60 -5.40
C GLN A 122 0.36 19.75 -4.57
N ARG A 123 0.86 19.03 -3.55
CA ARG A 123 0.02 18.20 -2.67
C ARG A 123 -0.93 19.05 -1.83
N VAL A 124 -2.13 18.53 -1.60
CA VAL A 124 -3.16 19.14 -0.75
C VAL A 124 -2.64 19.23 0.68
N VAL A 125 -2.63 20.44 1.24
CA VAL A 125 -2.13 20.68 2.60
C VAL A 125 -3.19 20.32 3.62
N PHE A 126 -2.81 19.64 4.70
CA PHE A 126 -3.64 19.44 5.89
C PHE A 126 -2.95 20.10 7.08
N PRO A 127 -3.44 21.29 7.52
CA PRO A 127 -2.82 22.03 8.61
C PRO A 127 -3.25 21.49 9.98
N GLY A 128 -2.45 21.75 11.01
CA GLY A 128 -2.73 21.41 12.40
C GLY A 128 -2.44 19.95 12.77
N TYR A 129 -1.87 19.17 11.86
CA TYR A 129 -1.55 17.76 12.08
C TYR A 129 -0.18 17.42 11.51
N PRO A 130 0.61 16.54 12.16
CA PRO A 130 1.91 16.13 11.64
C PRO A 130 1.84 15.05 10.56
N ASN A 131 0.73 14.31 10.46
CA ASN A 131 0.54 13.18 9.54
C ASN A 131 -0.92 12.68 9.50
N LEU A 132 -1.21 11.73 8.61
CA LEU A 132 -2.54 11.13 8.43
C LEU A 132 -3.02 10.41 9.69
N ARG A 133 -2.15 9.68 10.38
CA ARG A 133 -2.53 8.96 11.60
C ARG A 133 -3.02 9.90 12.69
N ALA A 134 -2.29 10.98 12.94
CA ALA A 134 -2.67 12.00 13.92
C ALA A 134 -3.99 12.67 13.56
N MET A 135 -4.14 13.11 12.30
CA MET A 135 -5.39 13.72 11.82
C MET A 135 -6.58 12.78 11.94
N SER A 136 -6.44 11.53 11.50
CA SER A 136 -7.53 10.55 11.51
C SER A 136 -7.91 10.08 12.92
N ASN A 137 -6.99 10.16 13.88
CA ASN A 137 -7.32 9.97 15.29
C ASN A 137 -8.10 11.15 15.86
N ALA A 138 -7.65 12.39 15.59
CA ALA A 138 -8.26 13.60 16.13
C ALA A 138 -9.63 13.92 15.50
N ARG A 139 -9.80 13.65 14.19
CA ARG A 139 -10.99 14.00 13.39
C ARG A 139 -11.66 12.77 12.80
N ARG A 140 -11.72 11.70 13.58
CA ARG A 140 -12.20 10.37 13.17
C ARG A 140 -13.52 10.39 12.41
N GLU A 141 -14.52 11.09 12.95
CA GLU A 141 -15.86 11.09 12.35
C GLU A 141 -15.92 11.87 11.03
N VAL A 142 -15.22 13.01 10.94
CA VAL A 142 -15.07 13.77 9.69
C VAL A 142 -14.38 12.91 8.62
N VAL A 143 -13.32 12.19 8.98
CA VAL A 143 -12.62 11.28 8.05
C VAL A 143 -13.56 10.16 7.60
N ARG A 144 -14.21 9.45 8.53
CA ARG A 144 -15.13 8.34 8.21
C ARG A 144 -16.25 8.74 7.27
N ALA A 145 -16.79 9.95 7.44
CA ALA A 145 -17.87 10.48 6.62
C ALA A 145 -17.42 10.85 5.19
N ASN A 146 -16.14 11.17 4.97
CA ASN A 146 -15.67 11.82 3.75
C ASN A 146 -14.72 10.99 2.87
N ILE A 147 -14.36 9.78 3.28
CA ILE A 147 -13.46 8.89 2.51
C ILE A 147 -14.18 7.97 1.52
N GLY A 148 -15.52 8.07 1.43
CA GLY A 148 -16.37 7.36 0.48
C GLY A 148 -17.13 6.18 1.08
N LEU A 149 -17.93 5.48 0.26
CA LEU A 149 -18.73 4.33 0.66
C LEU A 149 -17.96 3.01 0.45
N GLY A 150 -18.15 2.04 1.35
CA GLY A 150 -17.47 0.74 1.30
C GLY A 150 -17.98 -0.18 0.18
N TRP A 151 -19.30 -0.21 -0.01
CA TRP A 151 -19.96 -1.19 -0.86
C TRP A 151 -19.75 -1.00 -2.39
N PRO A 152 -19.64 0.22 -2.98
CA PRO A 152 -19.40 0.37 -4.42
C PRO A 152 -18.03 -0.17 -4.84
N THR A 153 -17.11 -0.33 -3.90
CA THR A 153 -15.76 -0.82 -4.18
C THR A 153 -15.72 -2.32 -4.41
N TYR A 154 -16.64 -3.09 -3.82
CA TYR A 154 -16.76 -4.53 -4.07
C TYR A 154 -17.33 -4.84 -5.47
N PHE A 155 -18.13 -3.93 -6.04
CA PHE A 155 -18.79 -4.09 -7.35
C PHE A 155 -18.07 -3.40 -8.51
N ARG A 156 -16.78 -3.06 -8.38
CA ARG A 156 -15.99 -2.60 -9.52
C ARG A 156 -15.85 -3.73 -10.54
N ILE A 157 -16.00 -3.42 -11.83
CA ILE A 157 -15.95 -4.41 -12.92
C ILE A 157 -14.64 -5.22 -12.89
N GLY A 158 -13.51 -4.57 -12.58
CA GLY A 158 -12.20 -5.21 -12.45
C GLY A 158 -12.13 -6.27 -11.33
N ASN A 159 -13.01 -6.18 -10.33
CA ASN A 159 -13.07 -7.10 -9.20
C ASN A 159 -13.78 -8.42 -9.54
N PHE A 160 -14.44 -8.55 -10.70
CA PHE A 160 -14.94 -9.86 -11.16
C PHE A 160 -13.81 -10.89 -11.29
N ARG A 161 -12.57 -10.45 -11.55
CA ARG A 161 -11.37 -11.31 -11.59
C ARG A 161 -11.13 -12.06 -10.27
N MET A 162 -11.66 -11.55 -9.16
CA MET A 162 -11.57 -12.19 -7.85
C MET A 162 -12.40 -13.49 -7.76
N LEU A 163 -13.31 -13.72 -8.71
CA LEU A 163 -14.09 -14.96 -8.84
C LEU A 163 -13.39 -16.03 -9.69
N ILE A 164 -12.27 -15.70 -10.33
CA ILE A 164 -11.52 -16.62 -11.19
C ILE A 164 -10.46 -17.31 -10.34
N GLU A 165 -10.43 -18.65 -10.38
CA GLU A 165 -9.33 -19.42 -9.82
C GLU A 165 -8.11 -19.30 -10.74
N HIS A 166 -7.12 -18.55 -10.28
CA HIS A 166 -5.89 -18.35 -11.03
C HIS A 166 -4.83 -19.38 -10.62
N ASP A 167 -4.00 -19.76 -11.59
CA ASP A 167 -2.92 -20.73 -11.44
C ASP A 167 -1.65 -20.11 -10.82
N SER A 168 -0.61 -20.94 -10.67
CA SER A 168 0.71 -20.51 -10.16
C SER A 168 1.32 -19.37 -10.99
N SER A 169 1.01 -19.28 -12.29
CA SER A 169 1.56 -18.26 -13.21
C SER A 169 1.07 -16.86 -12.83
N TYR A 170 -0.20 -16.72 -12.49
CA TYR A 170 -0.75 -15.45 -12.04
C TYR A 170 -0.16 -14.98 -10.71
N HIS A 171 0.09 -15.91 -9.78
CA HIS A 171 0.76 -15.58 -8.52
C HIS A 171 2.20 -15.09 -8.75
N LYS A 172 2.93 -15.69 -9.69
CA LYS A 172 4.26 -15.19 -10.11
C LYS A 172 4.17 -13.79 -10.71
N GLU A 173 3.23 -13.54 -11.60
CA GLU A 173 3.03 -12.21 -12.19
C GLU A 173 2.68 -11.17 -11.11
N THR A 174 1.79 -11.54 -10.17
CA THR A 174 1.40 -10.68 -9.06
C THR A 174 2.60 -10.38 -8.14
N HIS A 175 3.44 -11.38 -7.88
CA HIS A 175 4.68 -11.22 -7.12
C HIS A 175 5.69 -10.30 -7.84
N ALA A 176 5.88 -10.48 -9.15
CA ALA A 176 6.72 -9.61 -9.95
C ALA A 176 6.20 -8.16 -9.95
N ASN A 177 4.89 -7.97 -10.09
CA ASN A 177 4.24 -6.65 -10.02
C ASN A 177 4.39 -6.00 -8.64
N LEU A 178 4.30 -6.79 -7.57
CA LEU A 178 4.54 -6.34 -6.20
C LEU A 178 5.98 -5.84 -6.02
N ASN A 179 6.97 -6.65 -6.40
CA ASN A 179 8.38 -6.25 -6.30
C ASN A 179 8.67 -5.01 -7.14
N ALA A 180 8.21 -4.98 -8.39
CA ALA A 180 8.43 -3.83 -9.26
C ALA A 180 7.81 -2.54 -8.70
N ALA A 181 6.64 -2.61 -8.03
CA ALA A 181 6.05 -1.46 -7.36
C ALA A 181 6.91 -0.97 -6.18
N LEU A 182 7.33 -1.88 -5.31
CA LEU A 182 8.14 -1.53 -4.14
C LEU A 182 9.53 -1.00 -4.52
N GLU A 183 10.15 -1.52 -5.59
CA GLU A 183 11.43 -1.03 -6.13
C GLU A 183 11.34 0.41 -6.64
N ARG A 184 10.16 0.83 -7.12
CA ARG A 184 9.87 2.22 -7.50
C ARG A 184 9.50 3.11 -6.30
N GLY A 185 9.51 2.58 -5.08
CA GLY A 185 9.05 3.28 -3.88
C GLY A 185 7.53 3.47 -3.82
N GLU A 186 6.78 2.75 -4.66
CA GLU A 186 5.33 2.80 -4.70
C GLU A 186 4.70 1.80 -3.71
N LEU A 187 3.42 2.00 -3.43
CA LEU A 187 2.62 1.10 -2.58
C LEU A 187 1.86 0.11 -3.44
N PHE A 188 1.61 -1.08 -2.91
CA PHE A 188 0.85 -2.12 -3.58
C PHE A 188 -0.40 -2.47 -2.77
N THR A 189 -1.58 -2.23 -3.33
CA THR A 189 -2.81 -2.69 -2.65
C THR A 189 -3.16 -4.09 -3.12
N GLY A 190 -3.15 -5.04 -2.17
CA GLY A 190 -3.50 -6.43 -2.40
C GLY A 190 -4.88 -6.73 -1.83
N PHE A 191 -5.74 -7.35 -2.64
CA PHE A 191 -6.93 -8.04 -2.17
C PHE A 191 -6.59 -9.51 -1.90
N LEU A 192 -6.80 -9.93 -0.66
CA LEU A 192 -6.52 -11.26 -0.13
C LEU A 192 -7.80 -12.08 -0.08
N THR A 193 -7.78 -13.28 -0.66
CA THR A 193 -8.90 -14.21 -0.58
C THR A 193 -8.49 -15.68 -0.52
N THR A 194 -9.30 -16.48 0.17
CA THR A 194 -9.24 -17.96 0.17
C THR A 194 -10.46 -18.57 -0.51
N TYR A 195 -11.13 -17.83 -1.39
CA TYR A 195 -12.26 -18.34 -2.18
C TYR A 195 -11.91 -19.70 -2.81
N PRO A 196 -12.80 -20.72 -2.74
CA PRO A 196 -14.19 -20.65 -2.26
C PRO A 196 -14.38 -20.82 -0.74
N ARG A 197 -13.32 -21.12 0.03
CA ARG A 197 -13.43 -21.32 1.50
C ARG A 197 -13.79 -20.05 2.26
N LEU A 198 -13.52 -18.88 1.69
CA LEU A 198 -13.88 -17.56 2.22
C LEU A 198 -13.45 -17.29 3.67
N SER A 199 -12.37 -17.95 4.13
CA SER A 199 -11.77 -17.65 5.44
C SER A 199 -11.12 -16.26 5.50
N ILE A 200 -10.80 -15.65 4.36
CA ILE A 200 -10.42 -14.24 4.23
C ILE A 200 -11.01 -13.64 2.94
N ASN A 201 -11.43 -12.37 3.03
CA ASN A 201 -11.90 -11.53 1.92
C ASN A 201 -11.61 -10.07 2.30
N HIS A 202 -10.35 -9.67 2.13
CA HIS A 202 -9.82 -8.49 2.79
C HIS A 202 -8.80 -7.74 1.95
N ALA A 203 -8.77 -6.42 2.05
CA ALA A 203 -7.79 -5.60 1.36
C ALA A 203 -6.71 -5.12 2.33
N VAL A 204 -5.45 -5.23 1.92
CA VAL A 204 -4.27 -4.77 2.65
C VAL A 204 -3.41 -3.90 1.74
N LEU A 205 -2.58 -3.03 2.33
CA LEU A 205 -1.66 -2.17 1.59
C LEU A 205 -0.22 -2.55 1.93
N ILE A 206 0.46 -3.20 0.98
CA ILE A 206 1.87 -3.58 1.10
C ILE A 206 2.76 -2.38 0.77
N TYR A 207 3.71 -2.09 1.65
CA TYR A 207 4.53 -0.87 1.57
C TYR A 207 6.04 -1.09 1.68
N ALA A 208 6.48 -2.27 2.12
CA ALA A 208 7.90 -2.57 2.20
C ALA A 208 8.16 -4.07 2.10
N ARG A 209 9.32 -4.44 1.54
CA ARG A 209 9.89 -5.78 1.64
C ARG A 209 10.85 -5.79 2.83
N LYS A 210 10.73 -6.79 3.71
CA LYS A 210 11.70 -7.01 4.77
C LYS A 210 13.02 -7.50 4.18
N PRO A 211 14.18 -7.16 4.76
CA PRO A 211 15.45 -7.77 4.40
C PRO A 211 15.33 -9.29 4.42
N ALA A 212 15.95 -9.96 3.45
CA ALA A 212 15.94 -11.41 3.38
C ALA A 212 16.50 -11.99 4.69
N SER A 213 15.76 -12.89 5.34
CA SER A 213 16.33 -13.70 6.41
C SER A 213 17.21 -14.77 5.75
N GLN A 214 18.37 -15.07 6.34
CA GLN A 214 19.33 -16.00 5.73
C GLN A 214 18.84 -17.47 5.68
N ASN A 215 17.72 -17.82 6.32
CA ASN A 215 17.51 -19.19 6.78
C ASN A 215 16.31 -19.96 6.21
N ASP A 216 15.35 -19.33 5.52
CA ASP A 216 14.16 -20.07 5.01
C ASP A 216 13.78 -19.81 3.56
N GLY A 217 14.47 -18.90 2.86
CA GLY A 217 14.16 -18.57 1.46
C GLY A 217 12.77 -17.95 1.26
N VAL A 218 12.05 -17.60 2.34
CA VAL A 218 10.73 -16.99 2.29
C VAL A 218 10.88 -15.48 2.29
N GLU A 219 10.34 -14.85 1.25
CA GLU A 219 10.29 -13.41 1.20
C GLU A 219 9.15 -12.88 2.06
N ARG A 220 9.38 -11.73 2.71
CA ARG A 220 8.45 -11.15 3.67
C ARG A 220 8.19 -9.70 3.34
N TYR A 221 6.93 -9.30 3.48
CA TYR A 221 6.46 -7.98 3.14
C TYR A 221 5.65 -7.40 4.29
N LEU A 222 5.87 -6.13 4.58
CA LEU A 222 5.08 -5.38 5.55
C LEU A 222 3.82 -4.81 4.88
N ALA A 223 2.69 -5.00 5.54
CA ALA A 223 1.38 -4.56 5.11
C ALA A 223 0.70 -3.71 6.18
N TYR A 224 0.03 -2.65 5.75
CA TYR A 224 -1.02 -2.00 6.53
C TYR A 224 -2.31 -2.79 6.34
N ASP A 225 -2.81 -3.32 7.45
CA ASP A 225 -4.11 -3.97 7.51
C ASP A 225 -5.12 -3.04 8.20
N PRO A 226 -6.19 -2.63 7.50
CA PRO A 226 -7.22 -1.77 8.06
C PRO A 226 -7.93 -2.27 9.33
N ASN A 227 -7.95 -3.58 9.60
CA ASN A 227 -8.52 -4.15 10.83
C ASN A 227 -7.55 -4.03 12.01
N HIS A 228 -6.27 -3.84 11.72
CA HIS A 228 -5.17 -3.84 12.69
C HIS A 228 -4.35 -2.54 12.63
N PRO A 229 -4.94 -1.39 13.01
CA PRO A 229 -4.22 -0.12 13.00
C PRO A 229 -3.07 -0.07 14.02
N GLU A 230 -2.99 -0.99 14.98
CA GLU A 230 -1.99 -1.00 16.03
C GLU A 230 -0.59 -1.45 15.58
N SER A 231 -0.49 -2.33 14.58
CA SER A 231 0.80 -2.87 14.14
C SER A 231 0.73 -3.36 12.70
N PRO A 232 1.86 -3.31 11.95
CA PRO A 232 1.89 -3.85 10.60
C PRO A 232 1.71 -5.36 10.61
N ARG A 233 1.17 -5.87 9.51
CA ARG A 233 0.98 -7.29 9.24
C ARG A 233 1.97 -7.78 8.19
N GLU A 234 2.15 -9.09 8.12
CA GLU A 234 3.09 -9.73 7.22
C GLU A 234 2.37 -10.54 6.13
N LEU A 235 2.74 -10.24 4.88
CA LEU A 235 2.49 -11.09 3.72
C LEU A 235 3.80 -11.78 3.37
N THR A 236 3.76 -13.08 3.09
CA THR A 236 4.93 -13.85 2.69
C THR A 236 4.78 -14.43 1.30
N TRP A 237 5.91 -14.63 0.63
CA TRP A 237 6.01 -15.32 -0.65
C TRP A 237 7.00 -16.46 -0.55
N SER A 238 6.59 -17.64 -0.98
CA SER A 238 7.43 -18.82 -1.10
C SER A 238 7.86 -19.00 -2.55
N PRO A 239 9.15 -18.82 -2.90
CA PRO A 239 9.65 -19.06 -4.24
C PRO A 239 9.53 -20.52 -4.69
N SER A 240 9.62 -21.48 -3.76
CA SER A 240 9.56 -22.92 -4.08
C SER A 240 8.17 -23.38 -4.51
N THR A 241 7.12 -22.80 -3.90
CA THR A 241 5.72 -23.16 -4.17
C THR A 241 4.98 -22.11 -4.99
N HIS A 242 5.62 -20.98 -5.30
CA HIS A 242 5.05 -19.84 -5.99
C HIS A 242 3.70 -19.40 -5.38
N SER A 243 3.65 -19.30 -4.06
CA SER A 243 2.43 -19.01 -3.32
C SER A 243 2.63 -17.93 -2.27
N PHE A 244 1.56 -17.17 -2.06
CA PHE A 244 1.47 -16.21 -0.98
C PHE A 244 0.87 -16.85 0.27
N ALA A 245 1.33 -16.40 1.44
CA ALA A 245 0.64 -16.64 2.70
C ALA A 245 0.51 -15.35 3.50
N TYR A 246 -0.55 -15.25 4.29
CA TYR A 246 -0.78 -14.12 5.17
C TYR A 246 -0.68 -14.55 6.63
N GLN A 247 -0.19 -13.67 7.48
CA GLN A 247 0.00 -13.98 8.88
C GLN A 247 -1.31 -14.34 9.59
N LYS A 248 -1.21 -15.12 10.66
CA LYS A 248 -2.32 -15.37 11.57
C LYS A 248 -2.62 -14.11 12.39
N ASP A 249 -3.89 -13.86 12.62
CA ASP A 249 -4.40 -12.86 13.54
C ASP A 249 -5.76 -13.33 14.13
N TRP A 250 -6.56 -12.40 14.68
CA TRP A 250 -7.85 -12.72 15.29
C TRP A 250 -9.00 -12.82 14.27
N ASP A 251 -8.81 -12.26 13.07
CA ASP A 251 -9.77 -12.30 11.96
C ASP A 251 -9.42 -13.40 10.93
N PHE A 252 -8.18 -13.88 10.89
CA PHE A 252 -7.71 -14.88 9.95
C PHE A 252 -6.76 -15.88 10.60
N ILE A 253 -6.98 -17.17 10.33
CA ILE A 253 -6.14 -18.27 10.87
C ILE A 253 -4.69 -18.27 10.38
N GLY A 254 -4.38 -17.45 9.39
CA GLY A 254 -3.10 -17.45 8.72
C GLY A 254 -3.01 -18.54 7.64
N GLY A 255 -1.98 -18.44 6.80
CA GLY A 255 -1.67 -19.42 5.77
C GLY A 255 -1.96 -18.91 4.36
N SER A 256 -2.12 -19.86 3.43
CA SER A 256 -2.16 -19.59 1.99
C SER A 256 -3.31 -18.66 1.59
N VAL A 257 -3.00 -17.66 0.77
CA VAL A 257 -3.97 -16.70 0.22
C VAL A 257 -3.74 -16.48 -1.26
N ARG A 258 -4.79 -16.13 -1.99
CA ARG A 258 -4.69 -15.54 -3.33
C ARG A 258 -4.58 -14.03 -3.17
N VAL A 259 -3.68 -13.42 -3.93
CA VAL A 259 -3.47 -11.97 -3.92
C VAL A 259 -3.85 -11.40 -5.28
N TYR A 260 -4.72 -10.39 -5.27
CA TYR A 260 -5.08 -9.63 -6.46
C TYR A 260 -4.63 -8.19 -6.31
N GLN A 261 -3.88 -7.67 -7.28
CA GLN A 261 -3.58 -6.24 -7.28
C GLN A 261 -4.85 -5.44 -7.56
N ILE A 262 -5.16 -4.49 -6.67
CA ILE A 262 -6.23 -3.51 -6.87
C ILE A 262 -5.63 -2.10 -6.95
N TYR A 263 -6.29 -1.21 -7.70
CA TYR A 263 -5.85 0.18 -7.94
C TYR A 263 -4.48 0.35 -8.60
N GLY A 264 -3.94 -0.70 -9.24
CA GLY A 264 -2.65 -0.64 -9.94
C GLY A 264 -2.78 -0.19 -11.40
N LYS A 265 -3.97 -0.28 -12.00
CA LYS A 265 -4.23 0.02 -13.41
C LYS A 265 -5.52 0.82 -13.59
N TRP A 266 -5.59 1.59 -14.68
CA TRP A 266 -6.82 2.23 -15.14
C TRP A 266 -7.86 1.13 -15.44
N LEU A 267 -9.09 1.27 -14.90
CA LEU A 267 -10.19 0.29 -14.95
C LEU A 267 -10.12 -0.89 -13.95
N GLN A 268 -9.24 -0.83 -12.94
CA GLN A 268 -9.35 -1.64 -11.71
C GLN A 268 -10.20 -0.95 -10.63
#